data_AF-A0A8X8K0T4-F1
#
_entry.id   AF-A0A8X8K0T4-F1
#
_cell.length_a   1.000
_cell.length_b   1.000
_cell.length_c   1.000
_cell.angle_alpha   90.00
_cell.angle_beta   90.00
_cell.angle_gamma   90.00
#
_symmetry.space_group_name_H-M   'P 1'
#
loop_
_entity.id
_entity.type
_entity.pdbx_description
1 polymer ?
#
loop_
_entity_poly.entity_id
_entity_poly.type
_entity_poly.pdbx_seq_one_letter_code
_entity_poly.pdbx_strand_id
1 'polypeptide(L)' 'MKKRQQLDIFEHDPGRMAVLYRASAETALKDAQFTPPVRQERHDHYIREAERLDALAAQCKATCPIDHINDHGNGSKP' A
#
# COMPACT_ATOMS: atom_id res chain seq x y z
N MET A 1 23.52 14.15 18.58
CA MET A 1 23.28 12.72 18.25
C MET A 1 21.97 12.63 17.48
N LYS A 2 22.01 12.36 16.16
CA LYS A 2 20.82 12.23 15.31
C LYS A 2 20.04 10.99 15.77
N LYS A 3 18.86 11.20 16.35
CA LYS A 3 17.95 10.12 16.72
C LYS A 3 17.62 9.36 15.44
N ARG A 4 17.85 8.04 15.48
CA ARG A 4 17.58 7.06 14.42
C ARG A 4 16.27 7.42 13.73
N GLN A 5 16.37 7.72 12.44
CA GLN A 5 15.21 7.91 11.58
C GLN A 5 14.29 6.72 11.79
N GLN A 6 13.11 7.01 12.33
CA GLN A 6 12.03 6.09 12.57
C GLN A 6 11.74 5.33 11.27
N LEU A 7 12.25 4.11 11.16
CA LEU A 7 12.13 3.22 10.00
C LEU A 7 10.71 2.65 9.83
N ASP A 8 9.72 3.11 10.59
CA ASP A 8 8.53 2.31 10.90
C ASP A 8 7.20 3.07 10.73
N ILE A 9 7.06 3.84 9.64
CA ILE A 9 5.75 4.37 9.20
C ILE A 9 5.52 4.29 7.68
N PHE A 10 6.56 4.06 6.87
CA PHE A 10 6.47 4.05 5.40
C PHE A 10 6.90 2.73 4.75
N GLU A 11 7.27 1.71 5.53
CA GLU A 11 7.75 0.41 4.99
C GLU A 11 6.60 -0.51 4.52
N HIS A 12 5.35 -0.13 4.82
CA HIS A 12 4.15 -0.87 4.44
C HIS A 12 3.14 0.03 3.71
N ASP A 13 3.57 0.82 2.73
CA ASP A 13 2.63 1.51 1.83
C ASP A 13 1.82 0.46 1.05
N PRO A 14 0.52 0.27 1.36
CA PRO A 14 -0.29 -0.75 0.71
C PRO A 14 -0.41 -0.50 -0.79
N GLY A 15 -0.36 0.75 -1.26
CA GLY A 15 -0.37 1.06 -2.69
C GLY A 15 0.90 0.60 -3.39
N ARG A 16 2.07 0.83 -2.79
CA ARG A 16 3.35 0.31 -3.32
C ARG A 16 3.39 -1.21 -3.31
N MET A 17 2.83 -1.85 -2.28
CA MET A 17 2.74 -3.31 -2.21
C MET A 17 1.80 -3.86 -3.30
N ALA A 18 0.65 -3.24 -3.56
CA ALA A 18 -0.25 -3.65 -4.63
C ALA A 18 0.44 -3.68 -6.00
N VAL A 19 1.31 -2.71 -6.30
CA VAL A 19 2.13 -2.70 -7.52
C VAL A 19 3.10 -3.88 -7.59
N LEU A 20 3.79 -4.20 -6.49
CA LEU A 20 4.71 -5.35 -6.44
C LEU A 20 3.98 -6.68 -6.62
N TYR A 21 2.79 -6.82 -6.04
CA TYR A 21 1.96 -8.00 -6.21
C TYR A 21 1.50 -8.17 -7.66
N ARG A 22 1.13 -7.08 -8.35
CA ARG A 22 0.82 -7.14 -9.80
C ARG A 22 2.02 -7.58 -10.65
N ALA A 23 3.20 -7.02 -10.40
CA ALA A 23 4.42 -7.45 -11.09
C ALA A 23 4.75 -8.93 -10.82
N SER A 24 4.48 -9.40 -9.60
CA SER A 24 4.63 -10.82 -9.24
C SER A 24 3.62 -11.71 -9.95
N ALA A 25 2.38 -11.24 -10.14
CA ALA A 25 1.35 -11.95 -10.91
C ALA A 25 1.78 -12.18 -12.37
N GLU A 26 2.29 -11.14 -13.02
CA GLU A 26 2.82 -11.24 -14.40
C GLU A 26 4.01 -12.20 -14.50
N THR A 27 4.87 -12.21 -13.47
CA THR A 27 6.01 -13.12 -13.39
C THR A 27 5.57 -14.56 -13.17
N ALA A 28 4.52 -14.79 -12.35
CA ALA A 28 3.99 -16.12 -12.07
C ALA A 28 3.50 -16.84 -13.35
N LEU A 29 2.91 -16.12 -14.31
CA LEU A 29 2.50 -16.69 -15.60
C LEU A 29 3.68 -17.17 -16.47
N LYS A 30 4.87 -16.63 -16.25
CA LYS A 30 6.09 -16.93 -17.03
C LYS A 30 7.00 -17.94 -16.34
N ASP A 31 6.68 -18.32 -15.10
CA ASP A 31 7.53 -19.14 -14.26
C ASP A 31 7.56 -20.61 -14.71
N ALA A 32 8.56 -20.96 -15.51
CA ALA A 32 8.70 -22.28 -16.13
C ALA A 32 8.89 -23.43 -15.12
N GLN A 33 9.12 -23.14 -13.84
CA GLN A 33 9.21 -24.16 -12.79
C GLN A 33 7.85 -24.77 -12.44
N PHE A 34 6.74 -24.13 -12.83
CA PHE A 34 5.38 -24.54 -12.49
C PHE A 34 4.56 -24.95 -13.72
N THR A 35 3.66 -25.91 -13.52
CA THR A 35 2.70 -26.32 -14.56
C THR A 35 1.74 -25.17 -14.89
N PRO A 36 1.14 -25.13 -16.10
CA PRO A 36 0.21 -24.07 -16.48
C PRO A 36 -0.93 -23.81 -15.48
N PRO A 37 -1.61 -24.82 -14.92
CA PRO A 37 -2.65 -24.59 -13.92
C PRO A 37 -2.12 -23.94 -12.63
N VAL A 38 -0.96 -24.36 -12.15
CA VAL A 38 -0.35 -23.81 -10.93
C VAL A 38 0.14 -22.38 -11.16
N ARG A 39 0.64 -22.05 -12.35
CA ARG A 39 0.97 -20.67 -12.72
C ARG A 39 -0.26 -19.76 -12.69
N GLN A 40 -1.40 -20.24 -13.18
CA GLN A 40 -2.66 -19.50 -13.14
C GLN A 40 -3.13 -19.29 -11.69
N GLU A 41 -3.12 -20.33 -10.86
CA GLU A 41 -3.49 -20.21 -9.45
C GLU A 41 -2.61 -19.20 -8.69
N ARG A 42 -1.30 -19.21 -8.93
CA ARG A 42 -0.35 -18.25 -8.36
C ARG A 42 -0.61 -16.82 -8.85
N HIS A 43 -0.86 -16.66 -10.15
CA HIS A 43 -1.26 -15.38 -10.72
C HIS A 43 -2.52 -14.85 -10.00
N ASP A 44 -3.56 -15.66 -9.90
CA ASP A 44 -4.84 -15.27 -9.30
C ASP A 44 -4.71 -14.93 -7.81
N HIS A 45 -3.83 -15.66 -7.10
CA HIS A 45 -3.47 -15.32 -5.72
C HIS A 45 -2.84 -13.93 -5.63
N TYR A 46 -1.84 -13.63 -6.46
CA TYR A 46 -1.17 -12.33 -6.42
C TYR A 46 -2.08 -11.17 -6.85
N ILE A 47 -2.98 -11.40 -7.82
CA ILE A 47 -3.99 -10.40 -8.20
C ILE A 47 -4.94 -10.10 -7.03
N ARG A 48 -5.49 -11.14 -6.37
CA ARG A 48 -6.38 -10.96 -5.22
C ARG A 48 -5.72 -10.16 -4.10
N GLU A 49 -4.45 -10.41 -3.84
CA GLU A 49 -3.70 -9.68 -2.81
C GLU A 49 -3.44 -8.23 -3.23
N ALA A 50 -3.14 -7.97 -4.50
CA ALA A 50 -3.02 -6.60 -5.02
C ALA A 50 -4.33 -5.81 -4.86
N GLU A 51 -5.48 -6.41 -5.18
CA GLU A 51 -6.79 -5.78 -5.02
C GLU A 51 -7.12 -5.48 -3.56
N ARG A 52 -6.81 -6.41 -2.64
CA ARG A 52 -6.97 -6.21 -1.20
C ARG A 52 -6.13 -5.03 -0.70
N LEU A 53 -4.90 -4.92 -1.18
CA LEU A 53 -3.97 -3.85 -0.83
C LEU A 53 -4.41 -2.50 -1.41
N ASP A 54 -4.93 -2.45 -2.64
CA ASP A 54 -5.50 -1.23 -3.20
C ASP A 54 -6.70 -0.73 -2.39
N ALA A 55 -7.58 -1.66 -1.96
CA ALA A 55 -8.71 -1.32 -1.10
C ALA A 55 -8.25 -0.76 0.26
N LEU A 56 -7.16 -1.31 0.82
CA LEU A 56 -6.55 -0.78 2.04
C LEU A 56 -5.91 0.59 1.82
N ALA A 57 -5.21 0.79 0.71
CA ALA A 57 -4.61 2.08 0.35
C ALA A 57 -5.67 3.17 0.18
N ALA A 58 -6.82 2.83 -0.43
CA ALA A 58 -7.96 3.73 -0.55
C ALA A 58 -8.52 4.14 0.82
N GLN A 59 -8.65 3.18 1.75
CA GLN A 59 -9.08 3.45 3.12
C GLN A 59 -8.10 4.35 3.86
N CYS A 60 -6.80 4.08 3.80
CA CYS A 60 -5.77 4.92 4.45
C CYS A 60 -5.81 6.37 3.94
N LYS A 61 -6.04 6.58 2.63
CA LYS A 61 -6.21 7.91 2.06
C LYS A 61 -7.49 8.60 2.55
N ALA A 62 -8.58 7.87 2.72
CA ALA A 62 -9.84 8.40 3.23
C ALA A 62 -9.78 8.76 4.73
N THR A 63 -9.02 8.01 5.53
CA THR A 63 -8.91 8.21 6.99
C THR A 63 -7.88 9.26 7.41
N CYS A 64 -7.05 9.76 6.49
CA CYS A 64 -6.17 10.89 6.69
C CYS A 64 -6.70 12.15 5.97
N PRO A 65 -7.84 12.73 6.39
CA PRO A 65 -8.21 14.05 5.91
C PRO A 65 -7.20 15.05 6.49
N ILE A 66 -6.57 15.83 5.61
CA ILE A 66 -5.68 16.96 5.95
C ILE A 66 -6.55 18.13 6.47
N ASP A 67 -7.43 17.88 7.44
CA ASP A 67 -8.42 18.85 7.91
C ASP A 67 -8.30 19.17 9.42
N HIS A 68 -7.34 18.57 10.14
CA HIS A 68 -7.11 18.88 11.56
C HIS A 68 -5.96 19.88 11.82
N ILE A 69 -5.43 20.53 10.78
CA ILE A 69 -4.46 21.62 10.93
C ILE A 69 -5.14 22.91 10.52
N ASN A 70 -5.94 23.49 11.43
CA ASN A 70 -6.13 24.94 11.62
C ASN A 70 -7.30 25.19 12.59
N ASP A 71 -7.10 24.94 13.89
CA ASP A 71 -7.89 25.59 14.94
C ASP A 71 -6.97 26.31 15.94
N HIS A 72 -6.18 27.24 15.41
CA HIS A 72 -5.52 28.27 16.20
C HIS A 72 -6.04 29.64 15.72
N GLY A 73 -7.33 29.87 15.94
CA GLY A 73 -7.93 31.20 15.93
C GLY A 73 -7.39 32.04 17.08
N ASN A 74 -6.17 32.57 16.92
CA ASN A 74 -5.67 33.70 17.70
C ASN A 74 -6.45 34.96 17.28
N GLY A 75 -7.61 35.17 17.89
CA GLY A 75 -8.39 36.40 17.79
C GLY A 75 -8.12 37.27 19.01
N SER A 76 -7.31 38.30 18.80
CA SER A 76 -7.05 39.37 19.76
C SER A 76 -8.33 40.07 20.24
N LYS A 77 -8.39 40.32 21.56
CA LYS A 77 -8.73 41.59 22.28
C LYS A 77 -9.72 42.59 21.66
N PRO A 78 -10.50 43.29 22.51
CA PRO A 78 -9.97 44.36 23.38
C PRO A 78 -9.89 44.01 24.87
#